data_AF-A0A5B0Q5P5-F1
#
_entry.id   AF-A0A5B0Q5P5-F1
#
_cell.length_a   1.000
_cell.length_b   1.000
_cell.length_c   1.000
_cell.angle_alpha   90.00
_cell.angle_beta   90.00
_cell.angle_gamma   90.00
#
_symmetry.space_group_name_H-M   'P 1'
#
loop_
_entity.id
_entity.type
_entity.pdbx_description
1 polymer ?
#
loop_
_entity_poly.entity_id
_entity_poly.type
_entity_poly.pdbx_seq_one_letter_code
_entity_poly.pdbx_strand_id
1 'polypeptide(L)'
;MIGIDINRKIQQLRLSYKSARDFVVYTTGGDQPDDPIIQAYIRRLCPYWDLLHPVMAPVEYPPVGDVEVESAADELEASDEEPTNSS
;
A
#
# COMPACT_ATOMS: atom_id res chain seq x y z
N MET A 1 1.82 -19.19 30.70
CA MET A 1 1.45 -19.84 29.43
C MET A 1 0.26 -19.15 28.75
N ILE A 2 0.17 -17.81 28.79
CA ILE A 2 -0.97 -17.05 28.22
C ILE A 2 -0.58 -16.38 26.88
N GLY A 3 0.68 -15.98 26.72
CA GLY A 3 1.17 -15.33 25.49
C GLY A 3 1.23 -16.25 24.26
N ILE A 4 1.35 -17.58 24.44
CA ILE A 4 1.39 -18.54 23.33
C ILE A 4 0.01 -18.65 22.67
N ASP A 5 -1.07 -18.68 23.46
CA ASP A 5 -2.44 -18.76 22.97
C ASP A 5 -2.88 -17.48 22.27
N ILE A 6 -2.47 -16.32 22.77
CA ILE A 6 -2.75 -15.03 22.11
C ILE A 6 -2.08 -14.98 20.74
N ASN A 7 -0.80 -15.31 20.66
CA ASN A 7 -0.08 -15.34 19.38
C ASN A 7 -0.69 -16.35 18.40
N ARG A 8 -1.07 -17.53 18.88
CA ARG A 8 -1.77 -18.53 18.05
C ARG A 8 -3.09 -18.00 17.50
N LYS A 9 -3.90 -17.33 18.32
CA LYS A 9 -5.16 -16.71 17.89
C LYS A 9 -4.94 -15.59 16.87
N ILE A 10 -3.92 -14.74 17.07
CA ILE A 10 -3.56 -13.70 16.11
C ILE A 10 -3.17 -14.32 14.76
N GLN A 11 -2.37 -15.39 14.75
CA GLN A 11 -2.00 -16.07 13.51
C GLN A 11 -3.20 -16.72 12.82
N GLN A 12 -4.11 -17.33 13.57
CA GLN A 12 -5.36 -17.84 13.02
C GLN A 12 -6.21 -16.74 12.36
N LEU A 13 -6.30 -15.57 13.01
CA LEU A 13 -7.04 -14.42 12.50
C LEU A 13 -6.45 -13.88 11.21
N ARG A 14 -5.11 -13.79 11.15
CA ARG A 14 -4.38 -13.38 9.94
C ARG A 14 -4.59 -14.36 8.80
N LEU A 15 -4.58 -15.66 9.10
CA LEU A 15 -4.81 -16.70 8.11
C LEU A 15 -6.24 -16.66 7.55
N SER A 16 -7.26 -16.53 8.42
CA SER A 16 -8.65 -16.40 7.97
C SER A 16 -8.86 -15.16 7.11
N TYR A 17 -8.24 -14.04 7.50
CA TYR A 17 -8.29 -12.81 6.69
C TYR A 17 -7.65 -13.01 5.32
N LYS A 18 -6.45 -13.61 5.28
CA LYS A 18 -5.74 -13.90 4.02
C LYS A 18 -6.62 -14.74 3.08
N SER A 19 -7.19 -15.84 3.57
CA SER A 19 -8.05 -16.70 2.75
C SER A 19 -9.29 -15.98 2.21
N ALA A 20 -9.92 -15.14 3.02
CA ALA A 20 -11.05 -14.33 2.58
C ALA A 20 -10.64 -13.29 1.53
N ARG A 21 -9.49 -12.62 1.72
CA ARG A 21 -8.96 -11.63 0.77
C ARG A 21 -8.58 -12.27 -0.57
N ASP A 22 -7.90 -13.42 -0.54
CA ASP A 22 -7.53 -14.15 -1.75
C ASP A 22 -8.79 -14.52 -2.54
N PHE A 23 -9.84 -14.98 -1.85
CA PHE A 23 -11.14 -15.24 -2.48
C PHE A 23 -11.73 -13.98 -3.15
N VAL A 24 -11.73 -12.82 -2.47
CA VAL A 24 -12.20 -11.55 -3.07
C VAL A 24 -11.39 -11.21 -4.32
N VAL A 25 -10.06 -11.21 -4.22
CA VAL A 25 -9.18 -10.88 -5.35
C VAL A 25 -9.46 -11.76 -6.57
N TYR A 26 -9.66 -13.07 -6.37
CA TYR A 26 -9.92 -13.98 -7.49
C TYR A 26 -11.36 -13.95 -8.01
N THR A 27 -12.33 -13.43 -7.24
CA THR A 27 -13.75 -13.40 -7.64
C THR A 27 -14.19 -12.04 -8.17
N THR A 28 -13.68 -10.94 -7.62
CA THR A 28 -14.05 -9.57 -8.00
C THR A 28 -12.93 -8.81 -8.70
N GLY A 29 -11.74 -9.39 -8.83
CA GLY A 29 -10.58 -8.68 -9.38
C GLY A 29 -9.96 -7.67 -8.41
N GLY A 30 -10.38 -7.67 -7.14
CA GLY A 30 -9.87 -6.75 -6.12
C GLY A 30 -10.85 -5.64 -5.73
N ASP A 31 -11.96 -5.49 -6.45
CA ASP A 31 -13.02 -4.55 -6.07
C ASP A 31 -13.83 -5.03 -4.87
N GLN A 32 -14.46 -4.07 -4.18
CA GLN A 32 -15.31 -4.36 -3.03
C GLN A 32 -16.50 -5.23 -3.45
N PRO A 33 -16.71 -6.40 -2.81
CA PRO A 33 -17.76 -7.32 -3.21
C PRO A 33 -19.13 -6.79 -2.78
N ASP A 34 -19.89 -6.24 -3.73
CA ASP A 34 -21.28 -5.82 -3.52
C ASP A 34 -22.28 -6.99 -3.65
N ASP A 35 -21.83 -8.13 -4.18
CA ASP A 35 -22.66 -9.32 -4.32
C ASP A 35 -22.93 -9.97 -2.93
N PRO A 36 -24.21 -10.14 -2.53
CA PRO A 36 -24.57 -10.71 -1.24
C PRO A 36 -24.10 -12.16 -1.03
N ILE A 37 -23.95 -12.94 -2.10
CA ILE A 37 -23.46 -14.33 -2.06
C ILE A 37 -21.96 -14.32 -1.73
N ILE A 38 -21.21 -13.45 -2.40
CA ILE A 38 -19.77 -13.29 -2.17
C ILE A 38 -19.53 -12.79 -0.74
N GLN A 39 -20.30 -11.79 -0.26
CA GLN A 39 -20.23 -11.32 1.12
C GLN A 39 -20.55 -12.42 2.15
N ALA A 40 -21.57 -13.24 1.90
CA ALA A 40 -21.90 -14.34 2.80
C ALA A 40 -20.75 -15.37 2.89
N TYR A 41 -20.07 -15.65 1.78
CA TYR A 41 -18.92 -16.55 1.76
C TYR A 41 -17.71 -15.96 2.48
N ILE A 42 -17.43 -14.67 2.28
CA ILE A 42 -16.37 -13.94 3.00
C ILE A 42 -16.59 -14.03 4.51
N ARG A 43 -17.80 -13.77 5.00
CA ARG A 43 -18.13 -13.86 6.44
C ARG A 43 -18.00 -15.28 7.00
N ARG A 44 -18.17 -16.30 6.17
CA ARG A 44 -17.91 -17.71 6.56
C ARG A 44 -16.41 -17.99 6.71
N LEU A 45 -15.57 -17.42 5.84
CA LEU A 45 -14.12 -17.58 5.90
C LEU A 45 -13.48 -16.72 6.99
N CYS A 46 -13.96 -15.49 7.15
CA CYS A 46 -13.46 -14.51 8.10
C CYS A 46 -14.64 -13.82 8.79
N PRO A 47 -15.05 -14.30 9.98
CA PRO A 47 -16.18 -13.72 10.73
C PRO A 47 -16.00 -12.24 11.09
N TYR A 48 -14.74 -11.79 11.21
CA TYR A 48 -14.37 -10.42 11.56
C TYR A 48 -13.91 -9.60 10.36
N TRP A 49 -14.32 -9.98 9.14
CA TRP A 49 -13.93 -9.30 7.91
C TRP A 49 -14.14 -7.78 7.99
N ASP A 50 -15.32 -7.35 8.39
CA ASP A 50 -15.70 -5.92 8.43
C ASP A 50 -14.82 -5.09 9.39
N LEU A 51 -14.24 -5.73 10.41
CA LEU A 51 -13.32 -5.10 11.36
C LEU A 51 -11.86 -5.16 10.89
N LEU A 52 -11.48 -6.23 10.19
CA LEU A 52 -10.10 -6.49 9.80
C LEU A 52 -9.74 -5.83 8.47
N HIS A 53 -10.66 -5.80 7.51
CA HIS A 53 -10.39 -5.30 6.17
C HIS A 53 -9.92 -3.84 6.15
N PRO A 54 -10.53 -2.89 6.90
CA PRO A 54 -10.03 -1.51 6.93
C PRO A 54 -8.60 -1.36 7.47
N VAL A 55 -8.12 -2.30 8.29
CA VAL A 55 -6.80 -2.24 8.93
C VAL A 55 -5.76 -3.08 8.20
N MET A 56 -6.18 -4.20 7.61
CA MET A 56 -5.31 -5.20 6.98
C MET A 56 -5.36 -5.16 5.45
N ALA A 57 -6.23 -4.35 4.84
CA ALA A 57 -6.19 -4.10 3.41
C ALA A 57 -4.86 -3.42 3.04
N PRO A 58 -4.34 -3.66 1.83
CA PRO A 58 -3.26 -2.85 1.31
C PRO A 58 -3.68 -1.39 1.33
N VAL A 59 -2.87 -0.54 1.94
CA VAL A 59 -3.05 0.90 1.83
C VAL A 59 -2.62 1.27 0.42
N GLU A 60 -3.59 1.65 -0.42
CA GLU A 60 -3.27 2.39 -1.64
C GLU A 60 -2.80 3.78 -1.20
N TYR A 61 -1.48 3.98 -1.22
CA TYR A 61 -0.94 5.32 -1.08
C TYR A 61 -1.34 6.09 -2.34
N PRO A 62 -1.98 7.28 -2.22
CA PRO A 62 -2.15 8.13 -3.38
C PRO A 62 -0.76 8.35 -3.99
N PRO A 63 -0.63 8.30 -5.33
CA PRO A 63 0.63 8.64 -5.97
C PRO A 63 1.06 10.00 -5.45
N VAL A 64 2.26 10.08 -4.89
CA VAL A 64 2.88 11.35 -4.53
C VAL A 64 2.90 12.14 -5.82
N GLY A 65 2.06 13.18 -5.92
CA GLY A 65 2.07 14.06 -7.08
C GLY A 65 3.49 14.55 -7.26
N ASP A 66 3.99 14.47 -8.49
CA ASP A 66 5.32 14.94 -8.84
C ASP A 66 5.50 16.33 -8.24
N VAL A 67 6.41 16.47 -7.28
CA VAL A 67 6.78 17.77 -6.77
C VAL A 67 7.41 18.46 -7.98
N GLU A 68 6.72 19.48 -8.52
CA GLU A 68 7.34 20.41 -9.47
C GLU A 68 8.57 20.98 -8.78
N VAL A 69 9.73 20.39 -9.06
CA VAL A 69 11.01 21.00 -8.78
C VAL A 69 11.04 22.16 -9.76
N GLU A 70 10.68 23.36 -9.30
CA GLU A 70 10.99 24.59 -10.02
C GLU A 70 12.49 24.55 -10.33
N SER A 71 12.79 24.25 -11.59
CA SER A 71 14.12 24.42 -12.14
C SER A 71 14.34 25.92 -12.18
N ALA A 72 15.01 26.44 -11.15
CA ALA A 72 15.60 27.77 -11.19
C ALA A 72 16.69 27.78 -12.25
N ALA A 73 16.28 27.98 -13.50
CA ALA A 73 17.13 28.51 -14.55
C ALA A 73 17.29 30.00 -14.26
N ASP A 74 18.33 30.35 -13.52
CA ASP A 74 18.87 31.72 -13.52
C ASP A 74 20.18 31.70 -14.31
N GLU A 75 20.10 32.37 -15.46
CA GLU A 75 21.17 32.81 -16.33
C GLU A 75 22.38 33.35 -15.55
N LEU A 76 23.58 32.84 -15.86
CA LEU A 76 24.77 33.67 -15.90
C LEU A 76 25.58 33.31 -17.15
N GLU A 77 25.22 34.02 -18.22
CA GLU A 77 26.09 34.61 -19.26
C GLU A 77 27.55 34.13 -19.28
N ALA A 78 27.96 33.62 -20.44
CA ALA A 78 29.36 33.47 -20.80
C ALA A 78 30.06 34.84 -20.87
N SER A 79 31.18 35.01 -20.18
CA SER A 79 32.17 36.01 -20.56
C SER A 79 33.59 35.52 -20.28
N ASP A 80 34.40 35.70 -21.30
CA ASP A 80 35.76 35.22 -21.55
C ASP A 80 36.78 36.18 -20.90
N GLU A 81 37.72 35.67 -20.10
CA GLU A 81 39.03 36.31 -19.94
C GLU A 81 40.11 35.32 -19.46
N GLU A 82 41.05 35.04 -20.35
CA GLU A 82 42.34 34.40 -20.11
C GLU A 82 43.25 35.31 -19.25
N PRO A 83 43.99 34.75 -18.27
CA PRO A 83 45.30 35.31 -17.99
C PRO A 83 46.42 34.26 -17.97
N THR A 84 47.46 34.59 -18.73
CA THR A 84 48.79 34.01 -18.76
C THR A 84 49.46 33.96 -17.38
N ASN A 85 50.00 32.81 -16.96
CA ASN A 85 51.45 32.70 -16.75
C ASN A 85 51.92 31.25 -16.85
N SER A 86 53.10 31.10 -17.46
CA SER A 86 53.96 29.93 -17.35
C SER A 86 54.72 29.98 -16.04
N SER A 87 54.98 28.82 -15.45
CA SER A 87 56.24 28.54 -14.78
C SER A 87 56.58 27.05 -14.83
#